data_AF-A0A7C2L3P3-F1
#
_entry.id   AF-A0A7C2L3P3-F1
#
_cell.length_a   1.000
_cell.length_b   1.000
_cell.length_c   1.000
_cell.angle_alpha   90.00
_cell.angle_beta   90.00
_cell.angle_gamma   90.00
#
_symmetry.space_group_name_H-M   'P 1'
#
loop_
_entity.id
_entity.type
_entity.pdbx_description
1 polymer ?
#
loop_
_entity_poly.entity_id
_entity_poly.type
_entity_poly.pdbx_seq_one_letter_code
_entity_poly.pdbx_strand_id
1 'polypeptide(L)'
;MRLAFWRRRKAEKREIKPNEIIDSVSIIRARLSRRVRDIEARERELFEQVVRAHMERDRERAAIYAEELAELRKALRRLVHANLLLEGVLYRIEAVKDLQDAGRVVLPLKDVLAAASQEIRGIAPTASDELDRLVNMMEDLSVEVGTFHGSTIAETKLSDEARKILEEASAIAAQKRGEHSRITETGS
;
A
#
# COMPACT_ATOMS: atom_id res chain seq x y z
N MET A 1 4.86 33.71 45.38
CA MET A 1 5.69 33.49 44.16
C MET A 1 6.50 32.20 44.31
N ARG A 2 6.29 31.20 43.45
CA ARG A 2 7.33 30.31 42.89
C ARG A 2 6.73 29.49 41.75
N LEU A 3 7.42 29.56 40.61
CA LEU A 3 6.99 29.17 39.27
C LEU A 3 6.91 27.65 39.06
N ALA A 4 6.09 27.30 38.08
CA ALA A 4 5.84 25.96 37.56
C ALA A 4 7.11 25.22 37.15
N PHE A 5 7.16 23.91 37.43
CA PHE A 5 8.08 22.99 36.80
C PHE A 5 7.26 22.01 35.96
N TRP A 6 7.17 22.35 34.68
CA TRP A 6 6.69 21.52 33.60
C TRP A 6 7.40 20.16 33.63
N ARG A 7 6.73 19.12 34.11
CA ARG A 7 7.21 17.73 33.99
C ARG A 7 6.83 17.24 32.59
N ARG A 8 7.64 17.59 31.60
CA ARG A 8 7.60 17.00 30.25
C ARG A 8 7.84 15.48 30.42
N ARG A 9 6.77 14.69 30.47
CA ARG A 9 6.86 13.24 30.28
C ARG A 9 7.47 13.05 28.89
N LYS A 10 8.74 12.66 28.81
CA LYS A 10 9.32 12.13 27.56
C LYS A 10 8.46 10.92 27.21
N ALA A 11 7.66 11.03 26.15
CA ALA A 11 7.05 9.87 25.53
C ALA A 11 8.19 8.95 25.13
N GLU A 12 8.21 7.75 25.73
CA GLU A 12 9.17 6.71 25.43
C GLU A 12 9.01 6.35 23.95
N LYS A 13 10.02 6.65 23.13
CA LYS A 13 10.05 6.28 21.70
C LYS A 13 10.01 4.76 21.65
N ARG A 14 8.85 4.20 21.27
CA ARG A 14 8.74 2.77 20.97
C ARG A 14 9.45 2.54 19.66
N GLU A 15 10.57 1.84 19.72
CA GLU A 15 11.32 1.37 18.55
C GLU A 15 10.39 0.42 17.78
N ILE A 16 9.84 0.85 16.64
CA ILE A 16 8.93 0.02 15.83
C ILE A 16 9.79 -1.07 15.20
N LYS A 17 9.69 -2.31 15.72
CA LYS A 17 10.45 -3.43 15.17
C LYS A 17 9.75 -3.93 13.91
N PRO A 18 10.44 -4.08 12.76
CA PRO A 18 9.85 -4.59 11.52
C PRO A 18 9.04 -5.89 11.68
N ASN A 19 9.43 -6.75 12.62
CA ASN A 19 8.72 -7.98 12.96
C ASN A 19 7.29 -7.72 13.47
N GLU A 20 7.05 -6.63 14.19
CA GLU A 20 5.71 -6.28 14.70
C GLU A 20 4.73 -5.96 13.56
N ILE A 21 5.23 -5.35 12.47
CA ILE A 21 4.44 -5.05 11.27
C ILE A 21 4.10 -6.36 10.55
N ILE A 22 5.07 -7.26 10.37
CA ILE A 22 4.87 -8.58 9.75
C ILE A 22 3.82 -9.38 10.53
N ASP A 23 3.98 -9.47 11.85
CA ASP A 23 3.07 -10.19 12.73
C ASP A 23 1.65 -9.63 12.63
N SER A 24 1.52 -8.30 12.64
CA SER A 24 0.22 -7.62 12.54
C SER A 24 -0.46 -7.86 11.19
N VAL A 25 0.27 -7.72 10.07
CA VAL A 25 -0.25 -8.00 8.72
C VAL A 25 -0.69 -9.47 8.61
N SER A 26 0.10 -10.39 9.17
CA SER A 26 -0.22 -11.82 9.19
C SER A 26 -1.52 -12.12 9.97
N ILE A 27 -1.67 -11.53 11.15
CA ILE A 27 -2.89 -11.66 11.97
C ILE A 27 -4.13 -11.14 11.22
N ILE A 28 -4.02 -9.96 10.60
CA ILE A 28 -5.13 -9.38 9.83
C ILE A 28 -5.50 -10.28 8.66
N ARG A 29 -4.52 -10.76 7.88
CA ARG A 29 -4.75 -11.69 6.76
C ARG A 29 -5.42 -12.98 7.22
N ALA A 30 -5.01 -13.56 8.35
CA ALA A 30 -5.65 -14.75 8.91
C ALA A 30 -7.14 -14.50 9.26
N ARG A 31 -7.46 -13.31 9.81
CA ARG A 31 -8.84 -12.89 10.10
C ARG A 31 -9.66 -12.70 8.83
N LEU A 32 -9.11 -12.02 7.82
CA LEU A 32 -9.76 -11.85 6.53
C LEU A 32 -10.01 -13.19 5.84
N SER A 33 -9.05 -14.13 5.92
CA SER A 33 -9.21 -15.50 5.40
C SER A 33 -10.34 -16.26 6.07
N ARG A 34 -10.53 -16.08 7.39
CA ARG A 34 -11.69 -16.63 8.10
C ARG A 34 -12.99 -15.99 7.60
N ARG A 35 -13.02 -14.67 7.44
CA ARG A 35 -14.19 -13.93 6.95
C ARG A 35 -14.59 -14.33 5.53
N VAL A 36 -13.62 -14.61 4.66
CA VAL A 36 -13.84 -15.16 3.32
C VAL A 36 -14.61 -16.48 3.41
N ARG A 37 -14.14 -17.43 4.23
CA ARG A 37 -14.82 -18.73 4.41
C ARG A 37 -16.25 -18.57 4.95
N ASP A 38 -16.45 -17.65 5.90
CA ASP A 38 -17.78 -17.38 6.46
C ASP A 38 -18.75 -16.85 5.39
N ILE A 39 -18.27 -15.96 4.50
CA ILE A 39 -19.06 -15.40 3.41
C ILE A 39 -19.31 -16.43 2.30
N GLU A 40 -18.33 -17.26 1.95
CA GLU A 40 -18.52 -18.35 0.97
C GLU A 40 -19.55 -19.37 1.45
N ALA A 41 -19.58 -19.69 2.75
CA ALA A 41 -20.62 -20.55 3.31
C ALA A 41 -22.01 -19.95 3.12
N ARG A 42 -22.15 -18.65 3.46
CA ARG A 42 -23.42 -17.93 3.31
C ARG A 42 -23.83 -17.73 1.85
N GLU A 43 -22.85 -17.60 0.95
CA GLU A 43 -23.06 -17.53 -0.50
C GLU A 43 -23.74 -18.79 -1.04
N ARG A 44 -23.26 -19.97 -0.61
CA ARG A 44 -23.86 -21.26 -0.97
C ARG A 44 -25.28 -21.39 -0.42
N GLU A 45 -25.48 -21.08 0.85
CA GLU A 45 -26.82 -21.14 1.48
C GLU A 45 -27.82 -20.21 0.78
N LEU A 46 -27.41 -18.99 0.44
CA LEU A 46 -28.29 -18.02 -0.22
C LEU A 46 -28.58 -18.43 -1.68
N PHE A 47 -27.61 -19.01 -2.37
CA PHE A 47 -27.83 -19.58 -3.70
C PHE A 47 -28.86 -20.72 -3.67
N GLU A 48 -28.79 -21.62 -2.69
CA GLU A 48 -29.81 -22.67 -2.49
C GLU A 48 -31.21 -22.07 -2.24
N GLN A 49 -31.30 -20.96 -1.51
CA GLN A 49 -32.57 -20.25 -1.29
C GLN A 49 -33.11 -19.63 -2.59
N VAL A 50 -32.25 -19.07 -3.45
CA VAL A 50 -32.65 -18.60 -4.80
C VAL A 50 -33.25 -19.75 -5.62
N VAL A 51 -32.58 -20.91 -5.65
CA VAL A 51 -33.05 -22.09 -6.37
C VAL A 51 -34.40 -22.56 -5.84
N ARG A 52 -34.56 -22.64 -4.51
CA ARG A 52 -35.82 -23.06 -3.88
C ARG A 52 -36.97 -22.13 -4.20
N ALA A 53 -36.77 -20.81 -4.06
CA ALA A 53 -37.79 -19.82 -4.40
C ALA A 53 -38.21 -19.91 -5.88
N HIS A 54 -37.24 -20.15 -6.78
CA HIS A 54 -37.53 -20.40 -8.19
C HIS A 54 -38.36 -21.67 -8.41
N MET A 55 -38.05 -22.77 -7.73
CA MET A 55 -38.80 -24.03 -7.82
C MET A 55 -40.25 -23.88 -7.32
N GLU A 56 -40.45 -23.09 -6.27
CA GLU A 56 -41.76 -22.73 -5.71
C GLU A 56 -42.53 -21.72 -6.58
N ARG A 57 -41.93 -21.26 -7.68
CA ARG A 57 -42.45 -20.19 -8.57
C ARG A 57 -42.67 -18.85 -7.87
N ASP A 58 -42.02 -18.64 -6.73
CA ASP A 58 -42.00 -17.38 -5.99
C ASP A 58 -40.93 -16.45 -6.60
N ARG A 59 -41.32 -15.75 -7.67
CA ARG A 59 -40.41 -14.89 -8.43
C ARG A 59 -39.91 -13.69 -7.65
N GLU A 60 -40.74 -13.12 -6.79
CA GLU A 60 -40.37 -11.96 -5.98
C GLU A 60 -39.29 -12.33 -4.97
N ARG A 61 -39.50 -13.42 -4.25
CA ARG A 61 -38.51 -13.92 -3.27
C ARG A 61 -37.21 -14.37 -3.94
N ALA A 62 -37.30 -15.02 -5.10
CA ALA A 62 -36.12 -15.39 -5.87
C ALA A 62 -35.30 -14.16 -6.32
N ALA A 63 -35.98 -13.10 -6.76
CA ALA A 63 -35.32 -11.85 -7.15
C ALA A 63 -34.61 -11.16 -5.97
N ILE A 64 -35.27 -11.09 -4.81
CA ILE A 64 -34.67 -10.52 -3.59
C ILE A 64 -33.43 -11.30 -3.17
N TYR A 65 -33.51 -12.64 -3.10
CA TYR A 65 -32.35 -13.46 -2.74
C TYR A 65 -31.23 -13.39 -3.76
N ALA A 66 -31.54 -13.22 -5.05
CA ALA A 66 -30.53 -13.06 -6.09
C ALA A 66 -29.78 -11.72 -5.96
N GLU A 67 -30.48 -10.64 -5.61
CA GLU A 67 -29.84 -9.34 -5.38
C GLU A 67 -28.90 -9.38 -4.17
N GLU A 68 -29.36 -9.95 -3.05
CA GLU A 68 -28.52 -10.16 -1.86
C GLU A 68 -27.29 -11.04 -2.15
N LEU A 69 -27.46 -12.09 -2.97
CA LEU A 69 -26.37 -12.94 -3.42
C LEU A 69 -25.36 -12.17 -4.28
N ALA A 70 -25.82 -11.26 -5.13
CA ALA A 70 -24.96 -10.41 -5.94
C ALA A 70 -24.11 -9.47 -5.07
N GLU A 71 -24.72 -8.84 -4.06
CA GLU A 71 -24.02 -8.00 -3.08
C GLU A 71 -23.01 -8.79 -2.25
N LEU A 72 -23.39 -9.99 -1.81
CA LEU A 72 -22.51 -10.87 -1.04
C LEU A 72 -21.29 -11.32 -1.86
N ARG A 73 -21.48 -11.60 -3.17
CA ARG A 73 -20.39 -11.88 -4.11
C ARG A 73 -19.50 -10.65 -4.36
N LYS A 74 -20.06 -9.43 -4.41
CA LYS A 74 -19.26 -8.19 -4.48
C LYS A 74 -18.39 -8.03 -3.24
N ALA A 75 -18.94 -8.29 -2.05
CA ALA A 75 -18.18 -8.26 -0.80
C ALA A 75 -17.07 -9.31 -0.77
N LEU A 76 -17.35 -10.54 -1.20
CA LEU A 76 -16.37 -11.62 -1.28
C LEU A 76 -15.18 -11.25 -2.16
N ARG A 77 -15.41 -10.69 -3.35
CA ARG A 77 -14.33 -10.25 -4.26
C ARG A 77 -13.40 -9.23 -3.60
N ARG A 78 -13.96 -8.23 -2.92
CA ARG A 78 -13.18 -7.20 -2.21
C ARG A 78 -12.33 -7.79 -1.07
N LEU A 79 -12.89 -8.74 -0.31
CA LEU A 79 -12.13 -9.44 0.75
C LEU A 79 -11.01 -10.31 0.22
N VAL A 80 -11.25 -11.04 -0.88
CA VAL A 80 -10.21 -11.86 -1.53
C VAL A 80 -9.12 -10.94 -2.08
N HIS A 81 -9.49 -9.83 -2.72
CA HIS A 81 -8.53 -8.86 -3.21
C HIS A 81 -7.67 -8.28 -2.07
N ALA A 82 -8.29 -7.84 -0.97
CA ALA A 82 -7.55 -7.37 0.20
C ALA A 82 -6.59 -8.43 0.78
N ASN A 83 -7.02 -9.71 0.87
CA ASN A 83 -6.13 -10.80 1.29
C ASN A 83 -4.89 -10.93 0.40
N LEU A 84 -5.06 -10.85 -0.92
CA LEU A 84 -3.95 -10.93 -1.89
C LEU A 84 -3.00 -9.73 -1.76
N LEU A 85 -3.54 -8.53 -1.52
CA LEU A 85 -2.72 -7.34 -1.26
C LEU A 85 -1.86 -7.53 0.00
N LEU A 86 -2.42 -8.03 1.09
CA LEU A 86 -1.68 -8.29 2.34
C LEU A 86 -0.65 -9.40 2.17
N GLU A 87 -0.95 -10.44 1.40
CA GLU A 87 0.01 -11.49 1.05
C GLU A 87 1.19 -10.92 0.25
N GLY A 88 0.91 -10.08 -0.75
CA GLY A 88 1.94 -9.36 -1.49
C GLY A 88 2.80 -8.43 -0.61
N VAL A 89 2.20 -7.81 0.41
CA VAL A 89 2.95 -7.02 1.41
C VAL A 89 3.92 -7.90 2.17
N LEU A 90 3.48 -9.06 2.67
CA LEU A 90 4.34 -10.00 3.39
C LEU A 90 5.53 -10.46 2.52
N TYR A 91 5.27 -10.87 1.27
CA TYR A 91 6.35 -11.28 0.35
C TYR A 91 7.35 -10.17 0.05
N ARG A 92 6.88 -8.93 -0.08
CA ARG A 92 7.78 -7.77 -0.30
C ARG A 92 8.64 -7.48 0.93
N ILE A 93 8.09 -7.62 2.14
CA ILE A 93 8.87 -7.45 3.37
C ILE A 93 9.91 -8.57 3.49
N GLU A 94 9.53 -9.82 3.23
CA GLU A 94 10.45 -10.98 3.24
C GLU A 94 11.60 -10.85 2.23
N ALA A 95 11.35 -10.22 1.08
CA ALA A 95 12.36 -10.02 0.04
C ALA A 95 13.44 -8.99 0.42
N VAL A 96 13.20 -8.13 1.42
CA VAL A 96 14.16 -7.13 1.89
C VAL A 96 15.07 -7.76 2.94
N LYS A 97 16.33 -8.02 2.57
CA LYS A 97 17.35 -8.59 3.46
C LYS A 97 18.16 -7.54 4.24
N ASP A 98 18.21 -6.30 3.76
CA ASP A 98 19.10 -5.26 4.29
C ASP A 98 18.37 -3.97 4.71
N LEU A 99 18.83 -3.36 5.80
CA LEU A 99 18.27 -2.13 6.38
C LEU A 99 18.31 -0.93 5.41
N GLN A 100 19.25 -0.94 4.44
CA GLN A 100 19.40 0.11 3.42
C GLN A 100 18.27 0.10 2.37
N ASP A 101 17.66 -1.06 2.11
CA ASP A 101 16.55 -1.21 1.16
C ASP A 101 15.18 -1.04 1.83
N ALA A 102 15.10 -1.17 3.15
CA ALA A 102 13.86 -1.03 3.92
C ALA A 102 13.15 0.30 3.63
N GLY A 103 13.91 1.41 3.52
CA GLY A 103 13.34 2.72 3.23
C GLY A 103 12.65 2.84 1.86
N ARG A 104 13.13 2.12 0.84
CA ARG A 104 12.54 2.10 -0.51
C ARG A 104 11.25 1.26 -0.57
N VAL A 105 11.09 0.35 0.38
CA VAL A 105 9.98 -0.60 0.44
C VAL A 105 8.82 -0.08 1.30
N VAL A 106 9.11 0.66 2.37
CA VAL A 106 8.08 1.16 3.32
C VAL A 106 6.99 1.99 2.65
N LEU A 107 7.33 2.94 1.78
CA LEU A 107 6.36 3.83 1.12
C LEU A 107 5.37 3.07 0.21
N PRO A 108 5.82 2.24 -0.77
CA PRO A 108 4.90 1.43 -1.58
C PRO A 108 4.03 0.46 -0.78
N LEU A 109 4.50 -0.03 0.39
CA LEU A 109 3.71 -0.92 1.23
C LEU A 109 2.58 -0.18 1.95
N LYS A 110 2.82 1.07 2.36
CA LYS A 110 1.79 1.91 2.97
C LYS A 110 0.58 2.07 2.05
N ASP A 111 0.81 2.38 0.78
CA ASP A 111 -0.27 2.59 -0.19
C ASP A 111 -1.09 1.31 -0.42
N VAL A 112 -0.42 0.15 -0.43
CA VAL A 112 -1.09 -1.15 -0.54
C VAL A 112 -1.92 -1.47 0.69
N LEU A 113 -1.41 -1.19 1.90
CA LEU A 113 -2.16 -1.36 3.15
C LEU A 113 -3.38 -0.42 3.21
N ALA A 114 -3.23 0.83 2.77
CA ALA A 114 -4.34 1.79 2.70
C ALA A 114 -5.41 1.34 1.70
N ALA A 115 -5.02 0.83 0.53
CA ALA A 115 -5.94 0.26 -0.45
C ALA A 115 -6.69 -0.96 0.13
N ALA A 116 -5.97 -1.88 0.78
CA ALA A 116 -6.58 -3.03 1.45
C ALA A 116 -7.58 -2.62 2.54
N SER A 117 -7.29 -1.55 3.30
CA SER A 117 -8.22 -0.99 4.29
C SER A 117 -9.52 -0.48 3.65
N GLN A 118 -9.42 0.29 2.56
CA GLN A 118 -10.61 0.83 1.89
C GLN A 118 -11.50 -0.27 1.30
N GLU A 119 -10.92 -1.34 0.74
CA GLU A 119 -11.66 -2.48 0.18
C GLU A 119 -12.59 -3.13 1.21
N ILE A 120 -12.14 -3.22 2.46
CA ILE A 120 -12.83 -3.98 3.51
C ILE A 120 -13.60 -3.12 4.50
N ARG A 121 -13.57 -1.79 4.39
CA ARG A 121 -14.12 -0.86 5.38
C ARG A 121 -15.59 -1.12 5.76
N GLY A 122 -16.41 -1.47 4.77
CA GLY A 122 -17.83 -1.82 4.99
C GLY A 122 -18.11 -3.31 5.23
N ILE A 123 -17.09 -4.17 5.17
CA ILE A 123 -17.25 -5.64 5.19
C ILE A 123 -16.62 -6.26 6.45
N ALA A 124 -15.44 -5.78 6.82
CA ALA A 124 -14.64 -6.19 7.97
C ALA A 124 -14.05 -4.93 8.68
N PRO A 125 -14.90 -4.12 9.33
CA PRO A 125 -14.52 -2.81 9.86
C PRO A 125 -13.38 -2.89 10.89
N THR A 126 -13.39 -3.89 11.78
CA THR A 126 -12.31 -4.08 12.76
C THR A 126 -10.95 -4.32 12.10
N ALA A 127 -10.92 -5.07 11.00
CA ALA A 127 -9.68 -5.29 10.24
C ALA A 127 -9.26 -4.04 9.47
N SER A 128 -10.21 -3.24 8.97
CA SER A 128 -9.94 -1.92 8.37
C SER A 128 -9.29 -0.98 9.39
N ASP A 129 -9.83 -0.88 10.61
CA ASP A 129 -9.28 -0.03 11.68
C ASP A 129 -7.87 -0.46 12.12
N GLU A 130 -7.56 -1.76 12.03
CA GLU A 130 -6.23 -2.30 12.30
C GLU A 130 -5.25 -1.98 11.16
N LEU A 131 -5.70 -2.07 9.90
CA LEU A 131 -4.90 -1.65 8.75
C LEU A 131 -4.62 -0.15 8.77
N ASP A 132 -5.60 0.69 9.12
CA ASP A 132 -5.41 2.14 9.27
C ASP A 132 -4.37 2.46 10.35
N ARG A 133 -4.38 1.70 11.47
CA ARG A 133 -3.33 1.80 12.50
C ARG A 133 -1.96 1.39 11.98
N LEU A 134 -1.87 0.32 11.18
CA LEU A 134 -0.61 -0.10 10.57
C LEU A 134 -0.08 0.92 9.56
N VAL A 135 -0.95 1.54 8.77
CA VAL A 135 -0.59 2.63 7.86
C VAL A 135 0.08 3.78 8.63
N ASN A 136 -0.45 4.13 9.82
CA ASN A 136 0.16 5.16 10.67
C ASN A 136 1.51 4.71 11.27
N MET A 137 1.62 3.45 11.71
CA MET A 137 2.90 2.90 12.19
C MET A 137 3.98 2.89 11.10
N MET A 138 3.58 2.62 9.85
CA MET A 138 4.48 2.66 8.69
C MET A 138 4.92 4.09 8.34
N GLU A 139 4.05 5.09 8.56
CA GLU A 139 4.41 6.50 8.41
C GLU A 139 5.46 6.91 9.43
N ASP A 140 5.28 6.55 10.70
CA ASP A 140 6.24 6.83 11.77
C ASP A 140 7.61 6.19 11.48
N LEU A 141 7.60 4.94 10.99
CA LEU A 141 8.82 4.23 10.56
C LEU A 141 9.47 4.92 9.34
N SER A 142 8.68 5.41 8.38
CA SER A 142 9.18 6.16 7.22
C SER A 142 9.93 7.42 7.65
N VAL A 143 9.41 8.15 8.64
CA VAL A 143 10.07 9.32 9.23
C VAL A 143 11.37 8.92 9.94
N GLU A 144 11.36 7.82 10.71
CA GLU A 144 12.53 7.35 11.47
C GLU A 144 13.68 6.88 10.59
N VAL A 145 13.39 6.17 9.49
CA VAL A 145 14.39 5.70 8.52
C VAL A 145 14.90 6.87 7.63
N GLY A 146 14.44 8.10 7.85
CA GLY A 146 14.87 9.28 7.08
C GLY A 146 14.32 9.31 5.65
N THR A 147 13.26 8.53 5.38
CA THR A 147 12.62 8.48 4.06
C THR A 147 11.59 9.59 3.87
N PHE A 148 11.09 10.18 4.96
CA PHE A 148 10.27 11.38 4.92
C PHE A 148 11.12 12.60 4.51
N HIS A 149 11.18 12.87 3.21
CA HIS A 149 11.64 14.16 2.69
C HIS A 149 10.47 15.13 2.82
N GLY A 150 10.27 15.68 4.01
CA GLY A 150 9.34 16.79 4.20
C GLY A 150 9.69 17.90 3.21
N SER A 151 8.71 18.27 2.37
CA SER A 151 8.71 19.41 1.45
C SER A 151 10.07 20.12 1.30
N THR A 152 10.98 19.53 0.54
CA THR A 152 12.15 20.22 0.03
C THR A 152 12.24 19.85 -1.43
N ILE A 153 12.34 20.86 -2.29
CA ILE A 153 12.49 20.78 -3.75
C ILE A 153 13.26 19.50 -4.09
N ALA A 154 12.63 18.62 -4.88
CA ALA A 154 13.22 17.34 -5.26
C ALA A 154 14.59 17.60 -5.93
N GLU A 155 15.66 17.51 -5.14
CA GLU A 155 16.99 17.28 -5.70
C GLU A 155 16.90 15.93 -6.38
N THR A 156 16.85 15.97 -7.70
CA THR A 156 16.84 14.77 -8.53
C THR A 156 18.19 14.11 -8.29
N LYS A 157 18.25 13.15 -7.37
CA LYS A 157 19.43 12.31 -7.19
C LYS A 157 19.57 11.48 -8.45
N LEU A 158 20.40 11.98 -9.35
CA LEU A 158 20.83 11.25 -10.53
C LEU A 158 21.48 9.95 -10.08
N SER A 159 21.13 8.83 -10.71
CA SER A 159 21.93 7.61 -10.58
C SER A 159 23.33 7.87 -11.13
N ASP A 160 24.32 7.08 -10.69
CA ASP A 160 25.68 7.17 -11.22
C ASP A 160 25.70 7.02 -12.76
N GLU A 161 24.82 6.18 -13.29
CA GLU A 161 24.61 6.02 -14.73
C GLU A 161 24.03 7.29 -15.39
N ALA A 162 23.04 7.93 -14.77
CA ALA A 162 22.46 9.17 -15.29
C ALA A 162 23.46 10.34 -15.27
N ARG A 163 24.34 10.38 -14.26
CA ARG A 163 25.43 11.37 -14.20
C ARG A 163 26.44 11.15 -15.33
N LYS A 164 26.80 9.90 -15.59
CA LYS A 164 27.69 9.52 -16.70
C LYS A 164 27.09 9.85 -18.07
N ILE A 165 25.80 9.58 -18.29
CA ILE A 165 25.09 9.96 -19.52
C ILE A 165 25.08 11.48 -19.72
N LEU A 166 24.89 12.27 -18.66
CA LEU A 166 24.94 13.73 -18.74
C LEU A 166 26.35 14.26 -19.04
N GLU A 167 27.39 13.65 -18.49
CA GLU A 167 28.78 13.97 -18.81
C GLU A 167 29.08 13.69 -20.29
N GLU A 168 28.69 12.51 -20.80
CA GLU A 168 28.83 12.15 -22.21
C GLU A 168 28.05 13.11 -23.14
N ALA A 169 26.81 13.44 -22.79
CA ALA A 169 26.00 14.40 -23.54
C ALA A 169 26.62 15.81 -23.55
N SER A 170 27.19 16.26 -22.43
CA SER A 170 27.84 17.56 -22.31
C SER A 170 29.10 17.65 -23.16
N ALA A 171 29.89 16.57 -23.22
CA ALA A 171 31.08 16.47 -24.07
C ALA A 171 30.71 16.54 -25.55
N ILE A 172 29.67 15.81 -25.97
CA ILE A 172 29.17 15.83 -27.36
C ILE A 172 28.62 17.23 -27.72
N ALA A 173 27.89 17.88 -26.81
CA ALA A 173 27.37 19.23 -27.02
C ALA A 173 28.48 20.29 -27.13
N ALA A 174 29.57 20.14 -26.37
CA ALA A 174 30.76 20.99 -26.50
C ALA A 174 31.47 20.78 -27.85
N GLN A 175 31.62 19.52 -28.28
CA GLN A 175 32.20 19.19 -29.59
C GLN A 175 31.37 19.77 -30.75
N LYS A 176 30.05 19.60 -30.73
CA LYS A 176 29.15 20.15 -31.76
C LYS A 176 29.16 21.68 -31.82
N ARG A 177 29.27 22.36 -30.68
CA ARG A 177 29.41 23.83 -30.64
C ARG A 177 30.76 24.29 -31.22
N GLY A 178 31.84 23.54 -30.97
CA GLY A 178 33.15 23.80 -31.56
C GLY A 178 33.19 23.58 -33.08
N GLU A 179 32.50 22.55 -33.58
CA GLU A 179 32.39 22.28 -35.03
C GLU A 179 31.54 23.34 -35.75
N HIS A 180 30.44 23.79 -35.14
CA HIS A 180 29.59 24.85 -35.73
C HIS A 180 30.30 26.21 -35.83
N SER A 181 31.24 26.50 -34.92
CA SER A 181 32.03 27.73 -34.95
C SER A 181 33.14 27.73 -36.02
N ARG A 182 33.60 26.56 -36.50
CA ARG A 182 34.60 26.47 -37.59
C ARG A 182 33.98 26.53 -39.00
N ILE A 183 32.72 26.13 -39.15
CA ILE A 183 32.02 26.13 -40.44
C ILE A 183 31.55 27.56 -40.80
N THR A 184 31.35 28.42 -39.80
CA THR A 184 30.94 29.83 -40.01
C THR A 184 32.08 30.77 -40.39
N GLU A 185 33.35 30.38 -40.17
CA GLU A 185 34.53 31.17 -40.57
C GLU A 185 35.04 30.86 -41.99
N THR A 186 34.56 29.79 -42.64
CA THR A 186 35.02 29.37 -43.98
C THR A 186 34.00 29.63 -45.11
N GLY A 187 32.88 30.28 -44.79
CA GLY A 187 31.79 30.59 -45.72
C GLY A 187 31.53 32.08 -45.98
N SER A 188 32.52 32.95 -45.77
CA SER A 188 32.47 34.36 -46.21
C SER A 188 33.63 34.68 -47.14
#